data_AF-A0A1G1CPD8-F1
#
_entry.id   AF-A0A1G1CPD8-F1
#
_cell.length_a   1.000
_cell.length_b   1.000
_cell.length_c   1.000
_cell.angle_alpha   90.00
_cell.angle_beta   90.00
_cell.angle_gamma   90.00
#
_symmetry.space_group_name_H-M   'P 1'
#
loop_
_entity.id
_entity.type
_entity.pdbx_description
1 polymer ?
#
loop_
_entity_poly.entity_id
_entity_poly.type
_entity_poly.pdbx_seq_one_letter_code
_entity_poly.pdbx_strand_id
1 'polypeptide(L)'
;MEKIIKTKPTYVGLLGSKTKVTIIVNRLKTVGISEKDLEVLHAPLGLDIGAQTPEEIGISILAEIISEKRKNWTRYNHSWNVRPAER
;
A
#
# COMPACT_ATOMS: atom_id res chain seq x y z
N MET A 1 -1.22 7.86 -15.50
CA MET A 1 -0.25 7.52 -14.45
C MET A 1 0.90 8.52 -14.39
N GLU A 2 1.65 8.73 -15.48
CA GLU A 2 2.73 9.74 -15.56
C GLU A 2 2.32 11.13 -15.05
N LYS A 3 1.17 11.64 -15.51
CA LYS A 3 0.62 12.93 -15.05
C LYS A 3 0.35 12.96 -13.55
N ILE A 4 -0.16 11.87 -12.99
CA ILE A 4 -0.50 11.76 -11.56
C ILE A 4 0.77 11.74 -10.71
N ILE A 5 1.79 11.00 -11.13
CA ILE A 5 3.07 10.95 -10.41
C ILE A 5 3.69 12.35 -10.35
N LYS A 6 3.63 13.12 -11.44
CA LYS A 6 4.16 14.49 -11.50
C LYS A 6 3.42 15.46 -10.57
N THR A 7 2.18 15.19 -10.16
CA THR A 7 1.47 16.03 -9.18
C THR A 7 1.87 15.75 -7.74
N LYS A 8 2.79 14.81 -7.49
CA LYS A 8 3.29 14.44 -6.15
C LYS A 8 2.15 14.18 -5.14
N PRO A 9 1.26 13.21 -5.42
CA PRO A 9 0.15 12.91 -4.55
C PRO A 9 0.65 12.39 -3.20
N THR A 10 -0.11 12.65 -2.13
CA THR A 10 0.16 12.08 -0.80
C THR A 10 0.07 10.55 -0.81
N TYR A 11 -0.75 9.98 -1.68
CA TYR A 11 -0.88 8.55 -1.87
C TYR A 11 -1.31 8.24 -3.30
N VAL A 12 -0.66 7.28 -3.95
CA VAL A 12 -1.09 6.73 -5.24
C VAL A 12 -0.78 5.24 -5.28
N GLY A 13 -1.80 4.44 -5.63
CA GLY A 13 -1.69 2.99 -5.71
C GLY A 13 -2.01 2.46 -7.10
N LEU A 14 -1.48 1.30 -7.44
CA LEU A 14 -1.80 0.57 -8.66
C LEU A 14 -2.38 -0.81 -8.31
N LEU A 15 -3.63 -1.03 -8.71
CA LEU A 15 -4.29 -2.33 -8.58
C LEU A 15 -3.96 -3.24 -9.77
N GLY A 16 -3.57 -4.48 -9.48
CA GLY A 16 -3.37 -5.52 -10.48
C GLY A 16 -2.47 -6.64 -10.01
N SER A 17 -2.38 -7.70 -10.80
CA SER A 17 -1.40 -8.77 -10.57
C SER A 17 0.03 -8.22 -10.59
N LYS A 18 0.96 -8.92 -9.92
CA LYS A 18 2.40 -8.58 -9.92
C LYS A 18 2.92 -8.37 -11.34
N THR A 19 2.53 -9.22 -12.29
CA THR A 19 2.89 -9.09 -13.71
C THR A 19 2.41 -7.78 -14.32
N LYS A 20 1.14 -7.41 -14.11
CA LYS A 20 0.57 -6.16 -14.66
C LYS A 20 1.25 -4.93 -14.05
N VAL A 21 1.52 -4.96 -12.75
CA VAL A 21 2.28 -3.92 -12.05
C VAL A 21 3.65 -3.74 -12.69
N THR A 22 4.41 -4.82 -12.86
CA THR A 22 5.75 -4.77 -13.46
C THR A 22 5.74 -4.17 -14.86
N ILE A 23 4.78 -4.55 -15.70
CA ILE A 23 4.64 -4.00 -17.07
C ILE A 23 4.41 -2.48 -17.02
N ILE A 24 3.53 -2.02 -16.13
CA ILE A 24 3.22 -0.59 -16.01
C ILE A 24 4.41 0.19 -15.46
N VAL A 25 5.08 -0.32 -14.43
CA VAL A 25 6.28 0.29 -13.85
C VAL A 25 7.40 0.40 -14.88
N ASN A 26 7.66 -0.68 -15.64
CA ASN A 26 8.66 -0.65 -16.71
C ASN A 26 8.32 0.38 -17.78
N ARG A 27 7.04 0.48 -18.18
CA ARG A 27 6.60 1.52 -19.12
C ARG A 27 6.86 2.92 -18.56
N LEU A 28 6.56 3.18 -17.29
CA LEU A 28 6.82 4.48 -16.65
C LEU A 28 8.32 4.85 -16.65
N LYS A 29 9.20 3.86 -16.47
CA LYS A 29 10.66 4.09 -16.59
C LYS A 29 11.05 4.47 -18.02
N THR A 30 10.50 3.80 -19.03
CA THR A 30 10.82 4.09 -20.44
C THR A 30 10.41 5.48 -20.91
N VAL A 31 9.39 6.08 -20.29
CA VAL A 31 8.90 7.44 -20.60
C VAL A 31 9.56 8.53 -19.74
N GLY A 32 10.61 8.17 -18.98
CA GLY A 32 11.45 9.12 -18.25
C GLY A 32 10.94 9.50 -16.85
N ILE A 33 10.07 8.70 -16.23
CA ILE A 33 9.78 8.85 -14.79
C ILE A 33 10.97 8.32 -13.99
N SER A 34 11.50 9.15 -13.10
CA SER A 34 12.66 8.78 -12.27
C SER A 34 12.30 7.72 -11.23
N GLU A 35 13.28 6.94 -10.76
CA GLU A 35 13.06 5.98 -9.68
C GLU A 35 12.50 6.65 -8.42
N LYS A 36 13.01 7.85 -8.11
CA LYS A 36 12.54 8.67 -6.98
C LYS A 36 11.07 9.06 -7.11
N ASP A 37 10.61 9.37 -8.32
CA ASP A 37 9.19 9.65 -8.55
C ASP A 37 8.34 8.38 -8.57
N LEU A 38 8.93 7.19 -8.73
CA LEU A 38 8.23 5.91 -8.58
C LEU A 38 8.13 5.47 -7.12
N GLU A 39 8.95 5.99 -6.20
CA GLU A 39 8.86 5.66 -4.76
C GLU A 39 7.51 6.03 -4.14
N VAL A 40 6.79 7.01 -4.70
CA VAL A 40 5.44 7.37 -4.23
C VAL A 40 4.35 6.38 -4.68
N LEU A 41 4.68 5.42 -5.54
CA LEU A 41 3.74 4.46 -6.10
C LEU A 41 3.67 3.17 -5.27
N HIS A 42 2.51 2.90 -4.69
CA HIS A 42 2.20 1.64 -4.02
C HIS A 42 1.71 0.61 -5.05
N ALA A 43 2.49 -0.44 -5.30
CA ALA A 43 2.12 -1.43 -6.32
C ALA A 43 2.72 -2.83 -6.07
N PRO A 44 1.91 -3.91 -6.07
CA PRO A 44 0.44 -3.89 -6.05
C PRO A 44 -0.08 -3.24 -4.78
N LEU A 45 -1.17 -2.48 -4.89
CA LEU A 45 -1.76 -1.86 -3.71
C LEU A 45 -2.47 -2.90 -2.82
N GLY A 46 -2.44 -2.65 -1.52
CA GLY A 46 -3.09 -3.44 -0.49
C GLY A 46 -2.11 -4.28 0.32
N LEU A 47 -2.41 -4.45 1.61
CA LEU A 47 -1.67 -5.36 2.48
C LEU A 47 -1.82 -6.82 2.02
N ASP A 48 -0.72 -7.57 2.13
CA ASP A 48 -0.72 -9.00 1.81
C ASP A 48 -1.45 -9.81 2.90
N ILE A 49 -2.77 -9.93 2.73
CA ILE A 49 -3.67 -10.68 3.61
C ILE A 49 -4.22 -11.95 2.93
N GLY A 50 -3.71 -12.30 1.75
CA GLY A 50 -4.24 -13.41 0.95
C GLY A 50 -5.63 -13.15 0.35
N ALA A 51 -6.00 -11.89 0.13
CA ALA A 51 -7.32 -11.48 -0.39
C ALA A 51 -7.62 -12.08 -1.77
N GLN A 52 -8.84 -12.61 -1.94
CA GLN A 52 -9.34 -13.20 -3.19
C GLN A 52 -10.65 -12.55 -3.65
N THR A 53 -11.51 -12.14 -2.72
CA THR A 53 -12.79 -11.50 -3.05
C THR A 53 -12.65 -9.97 -3.18
N PRO A 54 -13.53 -9.29 -3.93
CA PRO A 54 -13.54 -7.84 -4.00
C PRO A 54 -13.61 -7.15 -2.63
N GLU A 55 -14.33 -7.73 -1.68
CA GLU A 55 -14.48 -7.25 -0.31
C GLU A 55 -13.16 -7.36 0.47
N GLU A 56 -12.48 -8.51 0.38
CA GLU A 56 -11.17 -8.72 1.00
C GLU A 56 -10.11 -7.80 0.39
N ILE A 57 -10.14 -7.62 -0.93
CA ILE A 57 -9.26 -6.68 -1.64
C ILE A 57 -9.55 -5.25 -1.14
N GLY A 58 -10.82 -4.86 -1.00
CA GLY A 58 -11.19 -3.56 -0.44
C GLY A 58 -10.65 -3.35 0.98
N ILE A 59 -10.75 -4.36 1.85
CA ILE A 59 -10.20 -4.31 3.21
C ILE A 59 -8.67 -4.17 3.19
N SER A 60 -7.99 -4.96 2.37
CA SER A 60 -6.53 -4.90 2.18
C SER A 60 -6.06 -3.49 1.77
N ILE A 61 -6.79 -2.85 0.86
CA ILE A 61 -6.53 -1.48 0.39
C ILE A 61 -6.74 -0.46 1.50
N LEU A 62 -7.88 -0.51 2.18
CA LEU A 62 -8.21 0.43 3.24
C LEU A 62 -7.23 0.33 4.40
N ALA A 63 -6.80 -0.89 4.75
CA ALA A 63 -5.80 -1.13 5.78
C ALA A 63 -4.44 -0.52 5.40
N GLU A 64 -4.00 -0.64 4.14
CA GLU A 64 -2.78 0.00 3.66
C GLU A 64 -2.86 1.53 3.75
N ILE A 65 -3.97 2.13 3.28
CA ILE A 65 -4.17 3.59 3.32
C ILE A 65 -4.13 4.11 4.76
N ILE A 66 -4.79 3.40 5.69
CA ILE A 66 -4.78 3.77 7.11
C ILE A 66 -3.36 3.64 7.67
N SER A 67 -2.65 2.56 7.35
CA SER A 67 -1.26 2.33 7.79
C SER A 67 -0.34 3.46 7.33
N GLU A 68 -0.41 3.83 6.04
CA GLU A 68 0.38 4.90 5.45
C GLU A 68 0.11 6.25 6.13
N LYS A 69 -1.18 6.57 6.34
CA LYS A 69 -1.60 7.77 7.07
C LYS A 69 -1.12 7.79 8.52
N ARG A 70 -0.89 6.63 9.12
CA ARG A 70 -0.49 6.46 10.53
C ARG A 70 0.99 6.13 10.69
N LYS A 71 1.84 6.17 9.66
CA LYS A 71 3.29 5.85 9.78
C LYS A 71 4.04 6.63 10.88
N ASN A 72 3.59 7.84 11.22
CA ASN A 72 4.15 8.64 12.31
C ASN A 72 3.48 8.40 13.67
N TRP A 73 2.52 7.49 13.75
CA TRP A 73 1.90 7.08 15.00
C TRP A 73 2.84 6.10 15.69
N THR A 74 3.52 6.57 16.72
CA THR A 74 4.24 5.72 17.66
C THR A 74 3.25 4.73 18.26
N ARG A 75 3.52 3.41 18.12
CA ARG A 75 2.75 2.38 18.81
C ARG A 75 2.73 2.73 20.30
N TYR A 76 1.56 3.05 20.83
CA TYR A 76 1.33 2.87 22.26
C TYR A 76 1.64 1.39 22.55
N ASN A 77 2.64 1.14 23.41
CA ASN A 77 2.97 -0.18 23.93
C ASN A 77 1.71 -0.78 24.57
N HIS A 78 0.92 -1.50 23.78
CA HIS A 78 -0.10 -2.40 24.30
C HIS A 78 0.64 -3.62 24.83
N SER A 79 1.18 -3.50 26.05
CA SER A 79 1.30 -4.65 26.94
C SER A 79 -0.12 -5.12 27.21
N TRP A 80 -0.65 -5.97 26.35
CA TRP A 80 -1.84 -6.75 26.66
C TRP A 80 -1.47 -7.64 27.84
N ASN A 81 -1.69 -7.15 29.05
CA ASN A 81 -1.63 -7.96 30.25
C ASN A 81 -2.90 -8.80 30.27
N VAL A 82 -2.95 -9.81 29.38
CA VAL A 82 -3.95 -10.87 29.39
C VAL A 82 -3.79 -11.59 30.72
N ARG A 83 -4.57 -11.17 31.72
CA ARG A 83 -4.69 -11.95 32.96
C ARG A 83 -5.32 -13.28 32.54
N PRO A 84 -4.71 -14.43 32.88
CA PRO A 84 -5.32 -15.71 32.60
C PRO A 84 -6.68 -15.74 33.30
N ALA A 85 -7.72 -16.16 32.58
CA ALA A 85 -9.03 -16.38 33.17
C ALA A 85 -8.87 -17.38 34.32
N GLU A 86 -9.12 -16.92 35.55
CA GLU A 86 -9.13 -17.78 36.72
C GLU A 86 -10.22 -18.86 36.54
N ARG A 87 -9.87 -20.08 36.94
CA ARG A 87 -10.56 -21.35 36.64
C ARG A 87 -11.99 -21.41 37.14
#